data_AF-A0A351Y5F8-F1
#
_entry.id   AF-A0A351Y5F8-F1
#
_cell.length_a   1.000
_cell.length_b   1.000
_cell.length_c   1.000
_cell.angle_alpha   90.00
_cell.angle_beta   90.00
_cell.angle_gamma   90.00
#
_symmetry.space_group_name_H-M   'P 1'
#
loop_
_entity.id
_entity.type
_entity.pdbx_description
1 polymer ?
#
loop_
_entity_poly.entity_id
_entity_poly.type
_entity_poly.pdbx_seq_one_letter_code
_entity_poly.pdbx_strand_id
1 'polypeptide(L)'
;MIIACPCALVLSTPVAVFSAIGNATSHGIVIKGAKYLEEIGKIKAIAMDKTRTLTKGEPQISDIISLNGTDENTFLACIAGMEQYSEHPIARCVVQEAQKR
;
A
#
# COMPACT_ATOMS: atom_id res chain seq x y z
N MET A 1 -42.24 -23.59 -28.16
CA MET A 1 -41.10 -23.66 -27.22
C MET A 1 -40.76 -22.26 -26.70
N ILE A 2 -41.48 -21.77 -25.68
CA ILE A 2 -41.22 -20.48 -25.00
C ILE A 2 -40.79 -20.72 -23.53
N ILE A 3 -41.07 -21.90 -22.99
CA ILE A 3 -40.72 -22.34 -21.61
C ILE A 3 -39.22 -22.64 -21.43
N ALA A 4 -38.46 -22.82 -22.52
CA ALA A 4 -37.06 -23.26 -22.47
C ALA A 4 -36.03 -22.14 -22.50
N CYS A 5 -36.42 -20.86 -22.52
CA CYS A 5 -35.48 -19.75 -22.43
C CYS A 5 -35.29 -19.37 -20.96
N PRO A 6 -34.18 -19.72 -20.30
CA PRO A 6 -34.00 -19.46 -18.88
C PRO A 6 -33.53 -18.01 -18.68
N CYS A 7 -34.41 -17.03 -18.92
CA CYS A 7 -34.09 -15.60 -18.83
C CYS A 7 -33.42 -15.22 -17.49
N ALA A 8 -33.86 -15.84 -16.39
CA ALA A 8 -33.26 -15.65 -15.07
C ALA A 8 -31.82 -16.15 -14.98
N LEU A 9 -31.50 -17.30 -15.59
CA LEU A 9 -30.15 -17.85 -15.61
C LEU A 9 -29.21 -17.00 -16.49
N VAL A 10 -29.70 -16.47 -17.60
CA VAL A 10 -28.92 -15.58 -18.47
C VAL A 10 -28.59 -14.27 -17.77
N LEU A 11 -29.52 -13.74 -16.95
CA LEU A 11 -29.33 -12.49 -16.22
C LEU A 11 -28.56 -12.64 -14.90
N SER A 12 -28.51 -13.83 -14.30
CA SER A 12 -27.92 -14.00 -12.97
C SER A 12 -26.45 -13.59 -12.91
N THR A 13 -25.66 -13.97 -13.91
CA THR A 13 -24.21 -13.68 -13.97
C THR A 13 -23.92 -12.18 -14.14
N PRO A 14 -24.47 -11.47 -15.15
CA PRO A 14 -24.19 -10.04 -15.28
C PRO A 14 -24.68 -9.24 -14.07
N VAL A 15 -25.87 -9.54 -13.51
CA VAL A 15 -26.39 -8.84 -12.32
C VAL A 15 -25.46 -9.04 -11.11
N ALA A 16 -25.02 -10.28 -10.85
CA ALA A 16 -24.09 -10.57 -9.76
C ALA A 16 -22.74 -9.84 -9.95
N VAL A 17 -22.18 -9.87 -11.16
CA VAL A 17 -20.91 -9.21 -11.47
C VAL A 17 -21.02 -7.69 -11.30
N PHE A 18 -22.05 -7.06 -11.86
CA PHE A 18 -22.21 -5.61 -11.75
C PHE A 18 -22.45 -5.18 -10.30
N SER A 19 -23.26 -5.93 -9.55
CA SER A 19 -23.46 -5.67 -8.12
C SER A 19 -22.16 -5.77 -7.33
N ALA A 20 -21.37 -6.82 -7.57
CA ALA A 20 -20.10 -7.04 -6.89
C ALA A 20 -19.06 -5.96 -7.24
N ILE A 21 -18.92 -5.58 -8.52
CA ILE A 21 -18.01 -4.51 -8.95
C ILE A 21 -18.46 -3.16 -8.39
N GLY A 22 -19.76 -2.87 -8.41
CA GLY A 22 -20.32 -1.64 -7.84
C GLY A 22 -20.01 -1.54 -6.34
N ASN A 23 -20.20 -2.63 -5.60
CA ASN A 23 -19.87 -2.68 -4.17
C ASN A 23 -18.35 -2.60 -3.91
N ALA A 24 -17.50 -3.21 -4.74
CA ALA A 24 -16.05 -3.06 -4.61
C ALA A 24 -15.61 -1.61 -4.84
N THR A 25 -16.20 -0.94 -5.83
CA THR A 25 -15.88 0.44 -6.19
C THR A 25 -16.26 1.42 -5.09
N SER A 26 -17.38 1.21 -4.38
CA SER A 26 -17.76 2.04 -3.22
C SER A 26 -16.76 1.95 -2.05
N HIS A 27 -15.91 0.92 -2.04
CA HIS A 27 -14.81 0.73 -1.09
C HIS A 27 -13.43 1.08 -1.67
N GLY A 28 -13.38 1.75 -2.83
CA GLY A 28 -12.13 2.18 -3.47
C GLY A 28 -11.37 1.07 -4.20
N ILE A 29 -11.99 -0.09 -4.45
CA ILE A 29 -11.37 -1.21 -5.17
C ILE A 29 -11.80 -1.16 -6.64
N VAL A 30 -10.83 -1.06 -7.55
CA VAL A 30 -11.07 -1.01 -9.00
C VAL A 30 -10.84 -2.39 -9.62
N ILE A 31 -11.90 -3.01 -10.12
CA ILE A 31 -11.85 -4.31 -10.81
C ILE A 31 -12.03 -4.09 -12.32
N LYS A 32 -11.04 -4.50 -13.12
CA LYS A 32 -10.98 -4.23 -14.57
C LYS A 32 -11.98 -5.02 -15.43
N GLY A 33 -12.85 -5.82 -14.83
CA GLY A 33 -13.90 -6.59 -15.53
C GLY A 33 -14.26 -7.91 -14.85
N ALA A 34 -15.33 -8.53 -15.34
CA ALA A 34 -15.93 -9.77 -14.79
C ALA A 34 -14.92 -10.92 -14.63
N LYS A 35 -14.08 -11.14 -15.65
CA LYS A 35 -13.06 -12.20 -15.65
C LYS A 35 -12.14 -12.12 -14.42
N TYR A 36 -11.71 -10.92 -14.04
CA TYR A 36 -10.81 -10.74 -12.90
C TYR A 36 -11.51 -11.02 -11.57
N LEU A 37 -12.79 -10.66 -11.45
CA LEU A 37 -13.60 -10.95 -10.25
C LEU A 37 -13.77 -12.47 -10.07
N GLU A 38 -14.05 -13.20 -11.14
CA GLU A 38 -14.19 -14.65 -11.10
C GLU A 38 -12.88 -15.36 -10.75
N GLU A 39 -11.76 -14.90 -11.32
CA GLU A 39 -10.45 -15.50 -11.04
C GLU A 39 -10.00 -15.24 -9.60
N ILE A 40 -10.27 -14.06 -9.04
CA ILE A 40 -10.04 -13.76 -7.61
C ILE A 40 -10.74 -14.78 -6.71
N GLY A 41 -11.96 -15.22 -7.05
CA GLY A 41 -12.67 -16.24 -6.28
C GLY A 41 -12.02 -17.63 -6.29
N LYS A 42 -11.08 -17.90 -7.20
CA LYS A 42 -10.42 -19.19 -7.37
C LYS A 42 -8.98 -19.21 -6.84
N ILE A 43 -8.41 -18.06 -6.47
CA ILE A 43 -7.01 -18.01 -6.03
C ILE A 43 -6.83 -18.75 -4.71
N LYS A 44 -5.68 -19.42 -4.56
CA LYS A 44 -5.33 -20.19 -3.36
C LYS A 44 -4.18 -19.58 -2.57
N ALA A 45 -3.43 -18.69 -3.20
CA ALA A 45 -2.27 -18.03 -2.63
C ALA A 45 -2.19 -16.59 -3.14
N ILE A 46 -1.65 -15.71 -2.31
CA ILE A 46 -1.41 -14.31 -2.63
C ILE A 46 0.08 -14.06 -2.42
N ALA A 47 0.77 -13.61 -3.46
CA ALA A 47 2.11 -13.06 -3.34
C ALA A 47 1.97 -11.54 -3.20
N MET A 48 2.49 -10.98 -2.11
CA MET A 48 2.48 -9.54 -1.89
C MET A 48 3.88 -8.98 -2.12
N ASP A 49 3.97 -7.89 -2.89
CA ASP A 49 5.21 -7.12 -2.94
C ASP A 49 5.42 -6.41 -1.61
N LYS A 50 6.67 -6.23 -1.20
CA LYS A 50 6.98 -5.56 0.06
C LYS A 50 7.02 -4.05 -0.14
N THR A 51 7.89 -3.60 -1.04
CA THR A 51 8.26 -2.18 -1.16
C THR A 51 7.16 -1.42 -1.91
N ARG A 52 6.59 -0.36 -1.30
CA ARG A 52 5.46 0.41 -1.85
C ARG A 52 4.13 -0.36 -1.95
N THR A 53 4.03 -1.53 -1.34
CA THR A 53 2.77 -2.28 -1.18
C THR A 53 2.50 -2.53 0.31
N LEU A 54 3.34 -3.32 0.98
CA LEU A 54 3.26 -3.49 2.44
C LEU A 54 3.92 -2.34 3.20
N THR A 55 4.96 -1.74 2.62
CA THR A 55 5.68 -0.61 3.19
C THR A 55 5.47 0.65 2.36
N LYS A 56 5.65 1.82 2.96
CA LYS A 56 5.57 3.12 2.25
C LYS A 56 6.67 3.29 1.18
N GLY A 57 7.72 2.47 1.22
CA GLY A 57 8.87 2.58 0.32
C GLY A 57 9.77 3.79 0.59
N GLU A 58 9.62 4.40 1.77
CA GLU A 58 10.45 5.49 2.26
C GLU A 58 11.21 5.00 3.50
N PRO A 59 12.54 5.21 3.58
CA PRO A 59 13.29 4.88 4.77
C PRO A 59 12.84 5.75 5.94
N GLN A 60 12.94 5.22 7.15
CA GLN A 60 12.67 5.95 8.39
C GLN A 60 13.72 5.56 9.43
N ILE A 61 14.11 6.51 10.28
CA ILE A 61 14.99 6.24 11.41
C ILE A 61 14.17 5.44 12.44
N SER A 62 14.62 4.24 12.81
CA SER A 62 13.98 3.44 13.86
C SER A 62 14.55 3.78 15.23
N ASP A 63 15.88 3.84 15.33
CA ASP A 63 16.61 3.95 16.57
C ASP A 63 17.79 4.91 16.42
N ILE A 64 18.07 5.68 17.46
CA ILE A 64 19.25 6.53 17.56
C ILE A 64 20.06 5.99 18.73
N ILE A 65 21.25 5.48 18.46
CA ILE A 65 22.13 4.91 19.48
C ILE A 65 23.33 5.83 19.61
N SER A 66 23.36 6.65 20.65
CA SER A 66 24.52 7.48 20.97
C SER A 66 25.57 6.70 21.73
N LEU A 67 26.84 7.03 21.49
CA LEU A 67 27.98 6.42 22.18
C LEU A 67 28.53 7.37 23.25
N ASN A 68 29.21 6.81 24.26
CA ASN A 68 29.94 7.54 25.30
C ASN A 68 29.08 8.52 26.13
N GLY A 69 27.79 8.24 26.30
CA GLY A 69 26.88 9.09 27.07
C GLY A 69 26.54 10.42 26.40
N THR A 70 26.77 10.54 25.09
CA THR A 70 26.36 11.72 24.32
C THR A 70 24.83 11.83 24.30
N ASP A 71 24.31 13.03 24.51
CA ASP A 71 22.88 13.29 24.37
C ASP A 71 22.42 13.00 22.94
N GLU A 72 21.35 12.22 22.79
CA GLU A 72 20.83 11.78 21.49
C GLU A 72 20.38 12.94 20.62
N ASN A 73 19.76 13.97 21.22
CA ASN A 73 19.25 15.12 20.47
C ASN A 73 20.40 15.98 19.94
N THR A 74 21.43 16.19 20.76
CA THR A 74 22.65 16.88 20.34
C THR A 74 23.36 16.12 19.22
N PHE A 75 23.47 14.79 19.35
CA PHE A 75 24.04 13.92 18.32
C PHE A 75 23.25 14.00 17.01
N LEU A 76 21.91 13.89 17.07
CA LEU A 76 21.04 13.98 15.91
C LEU A 76 21.12 15.34 15.23
N ALA A 77 21.14 16.44 16.00
CA ALA A 77 21.26 17.80 15.48
C ALA A 77 22.58 18.01 14.71
N CYS A 78 23.70 17.48 15.24
CA CYS A 78 24.99 17.54 14.56
C CYS A 78 24.96 16.81 13.20
N ILE A 79 24.44 15.58 13.17
CA ILE A 79 24.37 14.81 11.91
C ILE A 79 23.40 15.47 10.92
N ALA A 80 22.25 15.95 11.38
CA ALA A 80 21.30 16.66 10.52
C ALA A 80 21.93 17.90 9.87
N GLY A 81 22.78 18.64 10.59
CA GLY A 81 23.54 19.75 10.03
C GLY A 81 24.53 19.33 8.94
N MET A 82 25.18 18.17 9.10
CA MET A 82 26.09 17.60 8.08
C MET A 82 25.34 17.12 6.84
N GLU A 83 24.15 16.55 7.03
CA GLU A 83 23.33 15.95 5.97
C GLU A 83 22.35 16.92 5.30
N GLN A 84 22.26 18.17 5.77
CA GLN A 84 21.28 19.16 5.33
C GLN A 84 21.25 19.40 3.81
N TYR A 85 22.40 19.27 3.14
CA TYR A 85 22.54 19.52 1.69
C TYR A 85 22.66 18.23 0.87
N SER A 86 22.56 17.07 1.50
CA SER A 86 22.68 15.77 0.83
C SER A 86 21.35 15.38 0.18
N GLU A 87 21.41 14.96 -1.09
CA GLU A 87 20.22 14.51 -1.82
C GLU A 87 19.86 13.04 -1.55
N HIS A 88 20.73 12.32 -0.82
CA HIS A 88 20.54 10.91 -0.55
C HIS A 88 19.26 10.66 0.28
N PRO A 89 18.40 9.67 -0.05
CA PRO A 89 17.16 9.42 0.69
C PRO A 89 17.34 9.24 2.20
N ILE A 90 18.43 8.57 2.62
CA ILE A 90 18.76 8.36 4.03
C ILE A 90 19.08 9.70 4.74
N ALA A 91 19.83 10.59 4.07
CA ALA A 91 20.17 11.89 4.62
C ALA A 91 18.92 12.73 4.90
N ARG A 92 17.98 12.73 3.95
CA ARG A 92 16.67 13.37 4.12
C ARG A 92 15.91 12.81 5.33
N CYS A 93 15.96 11.50 5.58
CA CYS A 93 15.34 10.89 6.74
C CYS A 93 15.95 11.39 8.06
N VAL A 94 17.28 11.55 8.12
CA VAL A 94 17.96 12.09 9.30
C VAL A 94 17.54 13.54 9.57
N VAL A 95 17.55 14.38 8.53
CA VAL A 95 17.13 15.79 8.65
C VAL A 95 15.67 15.90 9.05
N GLN A 96 14.78 15.08 8.48
CA GLN A 96 13.37 15.05 8.86
C GLN A 96 13.15 14.57 10.29
N GLU A 97 13.92 13.58 10.75
CA GLU A 97 13.81 13.09 12.13
C GLU A 97 14.27 14.16 13.14
N ALA A 98 15.34 14.90 12.80
CA ALA A 98 15.82 16.03 13.61
C ALA A 98 14.79 17.19 13.69
N GLN A 99 14.00 17.41 12.64
CA GLN A 99 12.96 18.46 12.62
C GLN A 99 11.69 18.12 13.41
N LYS A 100 11.45 16.83 13.69
CA LYS A 100 10.25 16.37 14.42
C LYS A 100 10.42 16.43 15.94
N ARG A 101 11.66 16.41 16.42
CA ARG A 101 12.00 16.47 17.85
C ARG A 101 12.29 17.91 18.26
#